data_AF-A0A5M9M7W6-F1
#
_entry.id   AF-A0A5M9M7W6-F1
#
_cell.length_a   1.000
_cell.length_b   1.000
_cell.length_c   1.000
_cell.angle_alpha   90.00
_cell.angle_beta   90.00
_cell.angle_gamma   90.00
#
_symmetry.space_group_name_H-M   'P 1'
#
loop_
_entity.id
_entity.type
_entity.pdbx_description
1 polymer ?
#
loop_
_entity_poly.entity_id
_entity_poly.type
_entity_poly.pdbx_seq_one_letter_code
_entity_poly.pdbx_strand_id
1 'polypeptide(L)'
;MVYFPSQSSGEIIDSDPERNEIISYVSSGYIYLSPSQKLVCAGEAYDGALATSVFNCANMTETGLVDNTMASFSDDGRSAQWRGYILSNYPLFSQVCSSKEARPSQA
;
A
#
# COMPACT_ATOMS: atom_id res chain seq x y z
N MET A 1 3.71 -2.00 -13.15
CA MET A 1 4.18 -0.63 -13.45
C MET A 1 2.97 0.14 -13.89
N VAL A 2 2.68 1.28 -13.28
CA VAL A 2 1.65 2.18 -13.80
C VAL A 2 2.26 3.57 -13.87
N TYR A 3 2.27 4.12 -15.08
CA TYR A 3 2.74 5.46 -15.41
C TYR A 3 1.52 6.25 -15.89
N PHE A 4 1.38 7.49 -15.47
CA PHE A 4 0.47 8.46 -16.08
C PHE A 4 1.18 9.80 -16.18
N PRO A 5 1.38 10.35 -17.39
CA PRO A 5 1.78 11.74 -17.55
C PRO A 5 0.51 12.60 -17.58
N SER A 6 0.50 13.71 -16.84
CA SER A 6 -0.39 14.81 -17.15
C SER A 6 0.29 16.11 -16.74
N GLN A 7 0.48 16.97 -17.74
CA GLN A 7 1.04 18.31 -17.58
C GLN A 7 0.05 19.21 -16.85
N SER A 8 0.52 19.99 -15.87
CA SER A 8 -0.09 21.26 -15.52
C SER A 8 1.01 22.29 -15.31
N SER A 9 1.08 23.21 -16.27
CA SER A 9 1.82 24.46 -16.22
C SER A 9 1.40 25.31 -15.01
N GLY A 10 2.37 25.76 -14.21
CA GLY A 10 2.12 26.74 -13.16
C GLY A 10 3.22 26.81 -12.10
N GLU A 11 4.25 27.60 -12.41
CA GLU A 11 5.03 28.46 -11.51
C GLU A 11 5.50 27.92 -10.13
N ILE A 12 6.81 27.65 -10.02
CA ILE A 12 7.49 27.43 -8.73
C ILE A 12 7.88 28.79 -8.16
N ILE A 13 7.36 29.12 -6.98
CA ILE A 13 7.90 30.19 -6.13
C ILE A 13 8.52 29.52 -4.91
N ASP A 14 9.85 29.56 -4.85
CA ASP A 14 10.68 29.08 -3.74
C ASP A 14 11.12 30.28 -2.91
N SER A 15 10.72 30.34 -1.63
CA SER A 15 11.46 31.04 -0.56
C SER A 15 10.81 30.90 0.83
N ASP A 16 10.67 29.68 1.35
CA ASP A 16 10.65 29.45 2.81
C ASP A 16 11.32 28.09 3.12
N PRO A 17 12.51 28.07 3.76
CA PRO A 17 13.25 26.83 4.01
C PRO A 17 12.67 25.94 5.12
N GLU A 18 11.60 26.33 5.82
CA GLU A 18 11.05 25.54 6.94
C GLU A 18 9.56 25.14 6.83
N ARG A 19 8.83 25.56 5.80
CA ARG A 19 7.43 25.09 5.60
C ARG A 19 7.06 24.87 4.14
N ASN A 20 7.33 23.67 3.64
CA ASN A 20 6.54 23.11 2.55
C ASN A 20 5.21 22.55 3.10
N GLU A 21 4.37 23.43 3.66
CA GLU A 21 3.02 23.10 4.16
C GLU A 21 1.94 23.17 3.07
N ILE A 22 2.33 23.00 1.81
CA ILE A 22 1.40 22.57 0.78
C ILE A 22 1.73 21.12 0.47
N ILE A 23 1.51 20.26 1.48
CA ILE A 23 1.35 18.84 1.23
C ILE A 23 0.08 18.74 0.39
N SER A 24 0.24 18.59 -0.93
CA SER A 24 -0.86 18.18 -1.79
C SER A 24 -1.30 16.79 -1.32
N TYR A 25 -2.31 16.73 -0.44
CA TYR A 25 -2.78 15.51 0.22
C TYR A 25 -3.41 14.49 -0.73
N VAL A 26 -3.50 14.80 -2.02
CA VAL A 26 -3.88 13.85 -3.06
C VAL A 26 -2.61 13.23 -3.63
N SER A 27 -1.84 12.51 -2.80
CA SER A 27 -0.98 11.47 -3.36
C SER A 27 -1.91 10.35 -3.80
N SER A 28 -1.80 9.93 -5.06
CA SER A 28 -2.50 8.75 -5.57
C SER A 28 -2.01 7.52 -4.79
N GLY A 29 -2.63 7.27 -3.64
CA GLY A 29 -2.35 6.19 -2.70
C GLY A 29 -1.29 6.46 -1.63
N TYR A 30 -1.25 5.56 -0.63
CA TYR A 30 -0.23 5.48 0.43
C TYR A 30 0.16 4.01 0.65
N ILE A 31 1.40 3.73 1.06
CA ILE A 31 1.83 2.40 1.52
C ILE A 31 2.55 2.58 2.85
N TYR A 32 2.10 1.83 3.86
CA TYR A 32 2.72 1.75 5.18
C TYR A 32 3.17 0.32 5.46
N LEU A 33 4.42 0.17 5.90
CA LEU A 33 5.02 -1.12 6.23
C LEU A 33 5.18 -1.21 7.75
N SER A 34 4.67 -2.29 8.34
CA SER A 34 4.86 -2.62 9.76
C SER A 34 5.54 -3.99 9.87
N PRO A 35 6.89 -4.06 9.71
CA PRO A 35 7.63 -5.32 9.76
C PRO A 35 7.42 -6.09 11.07
N SER A 36 7.40 -5.39 12.21
CA SER A 36 7.22 -5.99 13.53
C SER A 36 5.86 -6.66 13.72
N GLN A 37 4.84 -6.20 13.00
CA GLN A 37 3.48 -6.77 13.01
C GLN A 37 3.22 -7.69 11.81
N LYS A 38 4.18 -7.81 10.88
CA LYS A 38 4.03 -8.52 9.60
C LYS A 38 2.83 -8.02 8.80
N LEU A 39 2.61 -6.70 8.79
CA LEU A 39 1.51 -6.06 8.06
C LEU A 39 2.02 -5.08 7.02
N VAL A 40 1.34 -5.04 5.89
CA VAL A 40 1.42 -3.94 4.92
C VAL A 40 0.04 -3.34 4.76
N CYS A 41 -0.07 -2.02 4.91
CA CYS A 41 -1.30 -1.29 4.63
C CYS A 41 -1.09 -0.47 3.36
N ALA A 42 -1.99 -0.61 2.41
CA ALA A 42 -2.01 0.22 1.21
C ALA A 42 -3.34 0.97 1.14
N GLY A 43 -3.30 2.21 0.67
CA GLY A 43 -4.47 2.97 0.25
C GLY A 43 -4.33 3.40 -1.19
N GLU A 44 -5.45 3.51 -1.88
CA GLU A 44 -5.53 4.04 -3.23
C GLU A 44 -6.79 4.91 -3.37
N ALA A 45 -6.68 5.93 -4.20
CA ALA A 45 -7.81 6.68 -4.72
C ALA A 45 -7.91 6.37 -6.23
N TYR A 46 -9.10 6.04 -6.70
CA TYR A 46 -9.40 5.83 -8.11
C TYR A 46 -10.73 6.50 -8.44
N ASP A 47 -11.11 6.48 -9.72
CA ASP A 47 -12.28 7.22 -10.17
C ASP A 47 -13.55 6.79 -9.42
N GLY A 48 -14.18 7.75 -8.74
CA GLY A 48 -15.39 7.57 -7.93
C GLY A 48 -15.24 6.81 -6.61
N ALA A 49 -14.02 6.44 -6.18
CA ALA A 49 -13.86 5.67 -4.94
C ALA A 49 -12.47 5.70 -4.30
N LEU A 50 -12.43 5.28 -3.05
CA LEU A 50 -11.23 5.01 -2.26
C LEU A 50 -11.18 3.52 -1.92
N ALA A 51 -10.00 2.92 -1.88
CA ALA A 51 -9.81 1.61 -1.30
C ALA A 51 -8.61 1.56 -0.37
N THR A 52 -8.70 0.67 0.62
CA THR A 52 -7.59 0.31 1.50
C THR A 52 -7.46 -1.20 1.55
N SER A 53 -6.23 -1.69 1.58
CA SER A 53 -5.89 -3.10 1.72
C SER A 53 -4.94 -3.28 2.90
N VAL A 54 -5.21 -4.30 3.71
CA VAL A 54 -4.31 -4.76 4.77
C VAL A 54 -3.85 -6.17 4.43
N PHE A 55 -2.57 -6.28 4.13
CA PHE A 55 -1.90 -7.53 3.80
C PHE A 55 -1.25 -8.10 5.06
N ASN A 56 -1.66 -9.31 5.42
CA ASN A 56 -1.14 -10.04 6.56
C ASN A 56 -0.06 -11.03 6.12
N CYS A 57 1.20 -10.59 6.15
CA CYS A 57 2.36 -11.40 5.85
C CYS A 57 2.61 -12.53 6.87
N ALA A 58 1.93 -12.54 8.02
CA ALA A 58 1.97 -13.68 8.94
C ALA A 58 1.10 -14.85 8.46
N ASN A 59 0.13 -14.59 7.58
CA ASN A 59 -0.77 -15.59 7.02
C ASN A 59 -0.54 -15.70 5.51
N MET A 60 0.44 -16.52 5.14
CA MET A 60 0.79 -16.79 3.74
C MET A 60 0.57 -18.25 3.39
N THR A 61 0.15 -18.51 2.15
CA THR A 61 0.13 -19.86 1.60
C THR A 61 1.56 -20.34 1.34
N GLU A 62 1.75 -21.66 1.23
CA GLU A 62 3.04 -22.25 0.83
C GLU A 62 3.53 -21.74 -0.54
N THR A 63 2.60 -21.39 -1.42
CA THR A 63 2.84 -20.80 -2.74
C THR A 63 3.13 -19.29 -2.69
N GLY A 64 3.13 -18.67 -1.52
CA GLY A 64 3.50 -17.27 -1.32
C GLY A 64 2.36 -16.25 -1.50
N LEU A 65 1.11 -16.68 -1.53
CA LEU A 65 -0.04 -15.76 -1.53
C LEU A 65 -0.25 -15.21 -0.13
N VAL A 66 -0.57 -13.91 -0.04
CA VAL A 66 -0.74 -13.19 1.22
C VAL A 66 -2.22 -12.97 1.48
N ASP A 67 -2.69 -13.24 2.70
CA ASP A 67 -4.04 -12.90 3.15
C ASP A 67 -4.24 -11.38 3.13
N ASN A 68 -5.15 -10.90 2.28
CA ASN A 68 -5.48 -9.50 2.13
C ASN A 68 -6.93 -9.26 2.56
N THR A 69 -7.15 -8.23 3.37
CA THR A 69 -8.47 -7.66 3.62
C THR A 69 -8.55 -6.28 2.98
N MET A 70 -9.44 -6.11 2.01
CA MET A 70 -9.70 -4.86 1.31
C MET A 70 -11.04 -4.26 1.75
N ALA A 71 -11.06 -2.95 1.95
CA ALA A 71 -12.28 -2.15 2.07
C ALA A 71 -12.28 -1.06 1.01
N SER A 72 -13.43 -0.82 0.39
CA SER A 72 -13.63 0.25 -0.58
C SER A 72 -14.81 1.12 -0.21
N PHE A 73 -14.75 2.40 -0.59
CA PHE A 73 -15.72 3.44 -0.29
C PHE A 73 -15.97 4.24 -1.57
N SER A 74 -17.17 4.14 -2.11
CA SER A 74 -17.61 4.90 -3.28
C SER A 74 -18.07 6.30 -2.86
N ASP A 75 -17.99 7.24 -3.79
CA ASP A 75 -18.45 8.63 -3.63
C ASP A 75 -19.96 8.75 -3.37
N ASP A 76 -20.75 7.78 -3.82
CA ASP A 76 -22.17 7.63 -3.52
C ASP A 76 -22.46 7.07 -2.10
N GLY A 77 -21.42 6.91 -1.28
CA GLY A 77 -21.52 6.49 0.11
C GLY A 77 -21.63 4.97 0.32
N ARG A 78 -21.56 4.16 -0.74
CA ARG A 78 -21.50 2.70 -0.61
C ARG A 78 -20.12 2.25 -0.14
N SER A 79 -20.09 1.15 0.62
CA SER A 79 -18.84 0.48 0.96
C SER A 79 -18.92 -1.01 0.64
N ALA A 80 -17.77 -1.58 0.31
CA ALA A 80 -17.63 -3.02 0.09
C ALA A 80 -16.37 -3.54 0.74
N GLN A 81 -16.44 -4.77 1.27
CA GLN A 81 -15.31 -5.48 1.84
C GLN A 81 -15.06 -6.76 1.08
N TRP A 82 -13.79 -7.07 0.91
CA TRP A 82 -13.33 -8.31 0.29
C TRP A 82 -12.16 -8.87 1.09
N ARG A 83 -12.10 -10.20 1.23
CA ARG A 83 -10.95 -10.88 1.83
C ARG A 83 -10.57 -12.08 0.99
N GLY A 84 -9.27 -12.25 0.79
CA GLY A 84 -8.73 -13.42 0.10
C GLY A 84 -7.22 -13.37 -0.04
N TYR A 85 -6.67 -14.45 -0.57
CA TYR A 85 -5.24 -14.60 -0.79
C TYR A 85 -4.85 -14.01 -2.14
N ILE A 86 -3.92 -13.05 -2.16
CA ILE A 86 -3.42 -12.45 -3.40
C ILE A 86 -1.92 -12.63 -3.57
N LEU A 87 -1.48 -12.62 -4.83
CA LEU A 87 -0.06 -12.54 -5.13
C LEU A 87 0.44 -11.13 -4.84
N SER A 88 1.17 -10.97 -3.74
CA SER A 88 1.84 -9.73 -3.41
C SER A 88 3.23 -9.68 -4.08
N ASN A 89 3.26 -9.48 -5.40
CA ASN A 89 4.50 -9.37 -6.17
C ASN A 89 5.14 -7.97 -6.14
N TYR A 90 4.66 -7.07 -5.28
CA TYR A 90 5.21 -5.73 -5.18
C TYR A 90 6.57 -5.77 -4.45
N PRO A 91 7.67 -5.24 -5.04
CA PRO A 91 9.02 -5.39 -4.49
C PRO A 91 9.17 -4.96 -3.02
N LEU A 92 8.42 -3.95 -2.58
CA LEU A 92 8.47 -3.43 -1.21
C LEU A 92 7.94 -4.41 -0.16
N PHE A 93 7.11 -5.37 -0.53
CA PHE A 93 6.53 -6.31 0.43
C PHE A 93 7.52 -7.37 0.86
N SER A 94 8.59 -7.62 0.09
CA SER A 94 9.63 -8.60 0.43
C SER A 94 10.30 -8.35 1.79
N GLN A 95 10.34 -7.09 2.25
CA GLN A 95 10.88 -6.72 3.56
C GLN A 95 9.99 -7.14 4.74
N VAL A 96 8.70 -7.39 4.48
CA VAL A 96 7.69 -7.75 5.49
C VAL A 96 7.22 -9.20 5.32
N CYS A 97 7.05 -9.64 4.07
CA CYS A 97 6.52 -10.93 3.62
C CYS A 97 7.60 -11.96 3.24
N SER A 98 8.87 -11.77 3.62
CA SER A 98 9.91 -12.78 3.34
C SER A 98 9.62 -14.11 4.04
N SER A 99 9.53 -15.19 3.25
CA SER A 99 9.30 -16.56 3.73
C SER A 99 10.55 -17.26 4.28
N LYS A 100 11.63 -16.54 4.60
CA LYS A 100 12.89 -17.12 5.07
C LYS A 100 13.32 -16.59 6.43
N GLU A 101 12.64 -17.06 7.46
CA GLU A 101 13.30 -17.41 8.71
C GLU A 101 13.20 -18.93 8.87
N ALA A 102 13.95 -19.66 8.04
CA ALA A 102 14.27 -21.04 8.35
C ALA A 102 15.15 -21.00 9.60
N ARG A 103 14.57 -21.34 10.77
CA ARG A 103 15.33 -21.59 11.99
C ARG A 103 16.44 -22.60 11.66
N PRO A 104 17.72 -22.29 11.84
CA PRO A 104 18.75 -23.31 11.73
C PRO A 104 18.48 -24.34 12.83
N SER A 105 18.28 -25.60 12.45
CA SER A 105 18.27 -26.71 13.41
C SER A 105 19.66 -26.76 14.04
N GLN A 106 19.72 -26.52 15.34
CA GLN A 106 20.93 -26.82 16.10
C GLN A 106 21.19 -28.34 16.02
N ALA A 107 22.37 -28.68 15.50
CA ALA A 107 22.98 -30.01 15.57
C ALA A 107 24.43 -29.81 16.02
#